data_AF-A0A485AMV6-F1
#
_entry.id   AF-A0A485AMV6-F1
#
_cell.length_a   1.000
_cell.length_b   1.000
_cell.length_c   1.000
_cell.angle_alpha   90.00
_cell.angle_beta   90.00
_cell.angle_gamma   90.00
#
_symmetry.space_group_name_H-M   'P 1'
#
loop_
_entity.id
_entity.type
_entity.pdbx_description
1 polymer ?
#
loop_
_entity_poly.entity_id
_entity_poly.type
_entity_poly.pdbx_seq_one_letter_code
_entity_poly.pdbx_strand_id
1 'polypeptide(L)' 'MKEENIVENAAQMGNHVLRPGLEALAEKHAIIGHVRGRGLFQALELVSDREAKTPVNRGGYGGD' A
#
# COMPACT_ATOMS: atom_id res chain seq x y z
N MET A 1 12.23 12.65 -19.14
CA MET A 1 11.61 11.29 -19.01
C MET A 1 12.54 10.15 -19.39
N LYS A 2 12.88 9.93 -20.68
CA LYS A 2 13.81 8.83 -21.06
C LYS A 2 15.23 9.07 -20.56
N GLU A 3 15.74 10.30 -20.65
CA GLU A 3 17.09 10.66 -20.19
C GLU A 3 17.29 10.51 -18.68
N GLU A 4 16.20 10.58 -17.92
CA GLU A 4 16.20 10.49 -16.45
C GLU A 4 15.82 9.08 -15.93
N ASN A 5 15.55 8.11 -16.83
CA ASN A 5 15.16 6.74 -16.48
C ASN A 5 14.01 6.66 -15.44
N ILE A 6 13.03 7.58 -15.54
CA ILE A 6 11.98 7.75 -14.52
C ILE A 6 11.13 6.49 -14.33
N VAL A 7 10.87 5.74 -15.41
CA VAL A 7 10.03 4.54 -15.37
C VAL A 7 10.76 3.41 -14.66
N GLU A 8 12.01 3.16 -15.03
CA GLU A 8 12.89 2.16 -14.40
C GLU A 8 13.12 2.50 -12.93
N ASN A 9 13.37 3.78 -12.62
CA ASN A 9 13.51 4.25 -11.25
C ASN A 9 12.22 4.02 -10.44
N ALA A 10 11.04 4.36 -10.98
CA ALA A 10 9.78 4.11 -10.29
C ALA A 10 9.52 2.62 -10.05
N ALA A 11 9.92 1.75 -11.00
CA ALA A 11 9.85 0.30 -10.82
C ALA A 11 10.81 -0.18 -9.71
N GLN A 12 12.08 0.26 -9.74
CA GLN A 12 13.08 -0.12 -8.74
C GLN A 12 12.69 0.34 -7.34
N MET A 13 12.35 1.62 -7.17
CA MET A 13 11.94 2.18 -5.88
C MET A 13 10.65 1.53 -5.37
N GLY A 14 9.69 1.29 -6.27
CA GLY A 14 8.46 0.57 -5.93
C GLY A 14 8.71 -0.83 -5.39
N ASN A 15 9.52 -1.62 -6.10
CA ASN A 15 9.71 -3.04 -5.80
C ASN A 15 10.68 -3.30 -4.66
N HIS A 16 11.72 -2.46 -4.49
CA HIS A 16 12.82 -2.74 -3.57
C HIS A 16 12.80 -1.87 -2.30
N VAL A 17 12.06 -0.77 -2.31
CA VAL A 17 12.03 0.16 -1.16
C VAL A 17 10.60 0.27 -0.62
N LEU A 18 9.68 0.73 -1.46
CA LEU A 18 8.34 1.07 -0.99
C LEU A 18 7.52 -0.18 -0.64
N ARG A 19 7.47 -1.17 -1.54
CA ARG A 19 6.69 -2.39 -1.32
C ARG A 19 7.13 -3.18 -0.08
N PRO A 20 8.43 -3.48 0.13
CA PRO A 20 8.87 -4.18 1.35
C PRO A 20 8.56 -3.39 2.63
N GLY A 21 8.68 -2.06 2.60
CA GLY A 21 8.32 -1.22 3.73
C GLY A 21 6.83 -1.28 4.07
N LEU A 22 5.96 -1.26 3.06
CA LEU A 22 4.52 -1.39 3.23
C LEU A 22 4.11 -2.79 3.72
N GLU A 23 4.77 -3.85 3.24
CA GLU A 23 4.57 -5.22 3.71
C GLU A 23 5.02 -5.38 5.17
N ALA A 24 6.17 -4.80 5.55
CA ALA A 24 6.62 -4.78 6.94
C ALA A 24 5.67 -3.99 7.87
N LEU A 25 5.00 -2.95 7.36
CA LEU A 25 3.91 -2.28 8.10
C LEU A 25 2.69 -3.20 8.23
N ALA A 26 2.34 -3.96 7.20
CA ALA A 26 1.24 -4.90 7.23
C ALA A 26 1.47 -6.05 8.23
N GLU A 27 2.71 -6.50 8.40
CA GLU A 27 3.08 -7.47 9.44
C GLU A 27 2.85 -6.92 10.86
N LYS A 28 3.13 -5.63 11.07
CA LYS A 28 3.04 -4.98 12.39
C LYS A 28 1.63 -4.50 12.75
N HIS A 29 0.82 -4.15 11.76
CA HIS A 29 -0.48 -3.48 11.98
C HIS A 29 -1.64 -4.29 11.42
N ALA A 30 -2.42 -4.91 12.32
CA ALA A 30 -3.57 -5.74 11.99
C ALA A 30 -4.60 -5.06 11.05
N ILE A 31 -4.74 -3.73 11.15
CA ILE A 31 -5.66 -2.94 10.32
C ILE A 31 -5.32 -2.96 8.82
N ILE A 32 -4.06 -3.22 8.46
CA ILE A 32 -3.66 -3.35 7.06
C ILE A 32 -3.98 -4.78 6.62
N GLY A 33 -5.00 -4.95 5.79
CA GLY A 33 -5.41 -6.25 5.27
C GLY A 33 -4.61 -6.69 4.05
N HIS A 34 -4.29 -5.74 3.17
CA HIS A 34 -3.62 -6.05 1.91
C HIS A 34 -2.79 -4.88 1.38
N VAL A 35 -1.63 -5.20 0.81
CA VAL A 35 -0.74 -4.25 0.11
C VAL A 35 -0.74 -4.62 -1.37
N ARG A 36 -1.09 -3.68 -2.26
CA ARG A 36 -1.08 -3.90 -3.71
C ARG A 36 -0.65 -2.64 -4.47
N GLY A 37 -0.26 -2.82 -5.73
CA GLY A 37 0.21 -1.72 -6.57
C GLY A 37 1.38 -2.11 -7.46
N ARG A 38 1.87 -1.15 -8.25
CA ARG A 38 2.98 -1.31 -9.21
C ARG A 38 3.86 -0.06 -9.22
N GLY A 39 5.18 -0.26 -9.20
CA GLY A 39 6.13 0.85 -9.12
C GLY A 39 5.82 1.73 -7.89
N LEU A 40 5.81 3.04 -8.07
CA LEU A 40 5.47 3.98 -6.98
C LEU A 40 3.97 4.15 -6.74
N PHE A 41 3.10 3.56 -7.56
CA PHE A 41 1.65 3.57 -7.31
C PHE A 41 1.27 2.37 -6.44
N GLN A 42 1.12 2.61 -5.14
CA GLN A 42 0.82 1.60 -4.11
C GLN A 42 -0.46 1.97 -3.35
N ALA A 43 -1.14 0.95 -2.84
CA ALA A 43 -2.36 1.09 -2.05
C ALA A 43 -2.35 0.11 -0.88
N LEU A 44 -2.77 0.60 0.28
CA LEU A 44 -3.11 -0.21 1.45
C LEU A 44 -4.62 -0.37 1.52
N GLU A 45 -5.07 -1.60 1.72
CA GLU A 45 -6.47 -1.89 2.05
C GLU A 45 -6.59 -1.98 3.57
N LEU A 46 -7.41 -1.11 4.15
CA LEU A 46 -7.64 -1.08 5.59
C LEU A 46 -8.90 -1.88 5.92
N VAL A 47 -8.76 -2.86 6.81
CA VAL A 47 -9.83 -3.77 7.24
C VAL A 47 -9.92 -3.84 8.75
N SER A 48 -11.13 -3.97 9.28
CA SER A 48 -11.35 -4.26 10.71
C SER A 48 -11.21 -5.76 11.03
N ASP A 49 -11.35 -6.61 10.00
CA ASP A 49 -11.17 -8.07 10.08
C ASP A 49 -10.50 -8.56 8.79
N ARG A 50 -9.36 -9.25 8.93
CA ARG A 50 -8.57 -9.76 7.78
C ARG A 50 -9.16 -11.00 7.14
N GLU A 51 -9.76 -11.89 7.93
CA GLU A 51 -10.35 -13.13 7.41
C GLU A 51 -11.62 -12.79 6.63
N ALA A 52 -12.47 -11.95 7.22
CA ALA A 52 -13.70 -11.48 6.58
C ALA A 52 -13.46 -10.39 5.52
N LYS A 53 -12.25 -9.82 5.45
CA LYS A 53 -11.90 -8.65 4.61
C LYS A 53 -12.88 -7.49 4.81
N THR A 54 -13.34 -7.30 6.04
CA THR A 54 -14.35 -6.28 6.35
C THR A 54 -13.69 -4.90 6.31
N PRO A 55 -14.11 -3.98 5.42
CA PRO A 55 -13.52 -2.64 5.37
C PRO A 55 -13.67 -1.92 6.70
N VAL A 56 -12.71 -1.07 7.04
CA VAL A 56 -12.90 -0.14 8.16
C VAL A 56 -14.14 0.73 7.90
N ASN A 57 -15.00 0.89 8.91
CA ASN A 57 -16.18 1.72 8.79
C ASN A 57 -15.75 3.18 8.52
N ARG A 58 -16.42 3.84 7.55
CA ARG A 58 -16.15 5.23 7.14
C ARG A 58 -16.22 6.22 8.32
N GLY A 59 -16.93 5.89 9.40
CA GLY A 59 -17.08 6.73 10.59
C GLY A 59 -15.79 7.12 11.34
N GLY A 60 -14.62 6.61 10.96
CA GLY A 60 -13.31 7.04 11.48
C GLY A 60 -12.52 8.01 10.58
N TYR A 61 -12.92 8.19 9.33
CA TYR A 61 -12.34 9.17 8.41
C TYR A 61 -13.48 10.00 7.84
N GLY A 62 -13.86 11.03 8.60
CA GLY A 62 -14.90 11.99 8.24
C GLY A 62 -14.64 12.60 6.87
N GLY A 63 -15.59 12.36 5.97
CA GLY A 63 -15.67 12.92 4.63
C GLY A 63 -17.13 12.95 4.22
N ASP A 64 -17.97 13.45 5.12
CA ASP A 64 -19.28 14.05 4.85
C ASP A 64 -19.17 15.54 5.25
#